data_AF-A0A9X8CYI6-F1
#
_entry.id   AF-A0A9X8CYI6-F1
#
_cell.length_a   1.000
_cell.length_b   1.000
_cell.length_c   1.000
_cell.angle_alpha   90.00
_cell.angle_beta   90.00
_cell.angle_gamma   90.00
#
_symmetry.space_group_name_H-M   'P 1'
#
loop_
_entity.id
_entity.type
_entity.pdbx_description
1 polymer ?
#
loop_
_entity_poly.entity_id
_entity_poly.type
_entity_poly.pdbx_seq_one_letter_code
_entity_poly.pdbx_strand_id
1 'polypeptide(L)' 'FDNQTGKVLWKGRLPVGAQATPMTYLSPESGRQFVVVSAGGARMTADKGDYVVAYALPKK' A
#
# COMPACT_ATOMS: atom_id res chain seq x y z
N PHE A 1 6.09 8.34 -5.83
CA PHE A 1 6.54 9.61 -6.44
C PHE A 1 7.17 9.29 -7.79
N ASP A 2 7.22 10.25 -8.69
CA ASP A 2 8.08 10.18 -9.86
C ASP A 2 9.54 10.11 -9.42
N ASN A 3 10.33 9.22 -10.04
CA ASN A 3 11.69 8.92 -9.57
C ASN A 3 12.69 10.05 -9.84
N GLN A 4 12.47 10.87 -10.87
CA GLN A 4 13.41 11.93 -11.27
C GLN A 4 13.07 13.25 -10.58
N THR A 5 11.78 13.55 -10.47
CA THR A 5 11.28 14.86 -10.03
C THR A 5 10.77 14.87 -8.60
N GLY A 6 10.51 13.70 -8.01
CA GLY A 6 9.87 13.62 -6.71
C GLY A 6 8.42 14.11 -6.71
N LYS A 7 7.77 14.25 -7.88
CA LYS A 7 6.36 14.66 -7.97
C LYS A 7 5.43 13.54 -7.48
N VAL A 8 4.40 13.86 -6.71
CA VAL A 8 3.36 12.87 -6.35
C VAL A 8 2.58 12.50 -7.61
N LEU A 9 2.62 11.21 -7.99
CA LEU A 9 1.83 10.67 -9.11
C LEU A 9 0.48 10.10 -8.64
N TRP A 10 0.45 9.52 -7.44
CA TRP A 10 -0.74 8.92 -6.85
C TRP A 10 -0.63 8.89 -5.32
N LYS A 11 -1.78 8.92 -4.64
CA LYS A 11 -1.92 8.67 -3.20
C LYS A 11 -3.24 7.96 -2.93
N GLY A 12 -3.22 7.02 -1.99
CA GLY A 12 -4.40 6.34 -1.46
C GLY A 12 -4.49 6.54 0.04
N ARG A 13 -5.70 6.65 0.59
CA ARG A 13 -5.89 6.76 2.03
C ARG A 13 -5.98 5.37 2.64
N LEU A 14 -5.21 5.16 3.71
CA LEU A 14 -5.31 3.96 4.54
C LEU A 14 -6.31 4.19 5.69
N PRO A 15 -6.97 3.12 6.20
CA PRO A 15 -7.86 3.22 7.35
C PRO A 15 -7.14 3.73 8.61
N VAL A 16 -5.90 3.29 8.82
CA VAL A 16 -5.01 3.69 9.92
C VAL A 16 -3.59 3.91 9.40
N GLY A 17 -2.73 4.49 10.22
CA GLY A 17 -1.31 4.67 9.87
C GLY A 17 -0.60 3.34 9.57
N ALA A 18 0.40 3.38 8.70
CA ALA A 18 1.25 2.24 8.39
C ALA A 18 2.72 2.63 8.63
N GLN A 19 3.46 1.76 9.32
CA GLN A 19 4.90 1.90 9.59
C GLN A 19 5.72 0.80 8.89
N ALA A 20 5.05 -0.22 8.34
CA ALA A 20 5.71 -1.29 7.61
C ALA A 20 6.14 -0.80 6.22
N THR A 21 7.30 -1.29 5.76
CA THR A 21 7.77 -1.09 4.39
C THR A 21 6.78 -1.74 3.41
N PRO A 22 6.23 -1.00 2.43
CA PRO A 22 5.42 -1.60 1.37
C PRO A 22 6.22 -2.59 0.53
N MET A 23 5.56 -3.59 -0.02
CA MET A 23 6.18 -4.57 -0.93
C MET A 23 5.35 -4.78 -2.19
N THR A 24 5.96 -5.35 -3.22
CA THR A 24 5.26 -5.75 -4.45
C THR A 24 5.57 -7.19 -4.84
N TYR A 25 4.60 -7.85 -5.46
CA TYR A 25 4.77 -9.19 -6.03
C TYR A 25 3.86 -9.38 -7.26
N LEU A 26 4.22 -10.36 -8.10
CA LEU A 26 3.37 -10.85 -9.18
C LEU A 26 2.58 -12.06 -8.68
N SER A 27 1.26 -11.99 -8.72
CA SER A 27 0.40 -13.12 -8.32
C SER A 27 0.49 -14.24 -9.35
N PRO A 28 0.89 -15.48 -8.96
CA PRO A 28 0.94 -16.61 -9.89
C PRO A 28 -0.44 -17.00 -10.44
N GLU A 29 -1.48 -16.84 -9.63
CA GLU A 29 -2.85 -17.21 -10.00
C GLU A 29 -3.50 -16.21 -10.95
N SER A 30 -3.27 -14.91 -10.74
CA SER A 30 -3.94 -13.85 -11.52
C SER A 30 -3.06 -13.19 -12.58
N GLY A 31 -1.74 -13.42 -12.54
CA GLY A 31 -0.76 -12.77 -13.42
C GLY A 31 -0.64 -11.24 -13.21
N ARG A 32 -1.19 -10.70 -12.11
CA ARG A 32 -1.24 -9.25 -11.84
C ARG A 32 -0.20 -8.86 -10.80
N GLN A 33 0.39 -7.68 -10.99
CA GLN A 33 1.28 -7.06 -10.00
C GLN A 33 0.44 -6.36 -8.92
N PHE A 34 0.80 -6.60 -7.66
CA PHE A 34 0.20 -5.95 -6.51
C PHE A 34 1.24 -5.13 -5.75
N VAL A 35 0.81 -3.99 -5.21
CA VAL A 35 1.52 -3.28 -4.14
C VAL A 35 0.73 -3.49 -2.86
N VAL A 36 1.39 -3.98 -1.82
CA VAL A 36 0.76 -4.38 -0.55
C VAL A 36 1.32 -3.58 0.61
N VAL A 37 0.42 -3.16 1.49
CA VAL A 37 0.74 -2.43 2.72
C VAL A 37 0.04 -3.09 3.89
N SER A 38 0.80 -3.38 4.95
CA SER A 38 0.24 -3.70 6.26
C SER A 38 0.01 -2.40 7.04
N ALA A 39 -1.23 -2.17 7.47
CA ALA A 39 -1.65 -0.97 8.20
C ALA A 39 -2.19 -1.37 9.57
N GLY A 40 -1.32 -1.28 10.59
CA GLY A 40 -1.63 -1.62 11.98
C GLY A 40 -1.80 -0.42 12.93
N GLY A 41 -1.59 0.80 12.43
CA GLY A 41 -1.39 1.99 13.26
C GLY A 41 0.07 2.14 13.70
N ALA A 42 0.37 3.24 14.41
CA ALA A 42 1.69 3.47 14.99
C ALA A 42 1.65 3.25 16.51
N ARG A 43 2.79 2.91 17.11
CA ARG A 43 2.85 2.55 18.55
C ARG A 43 2.20 3.61 19.46
N MET A 44 2.45 4.90 19.18
CA MET A 44 1.94 6.02 19.99
C MET A 44 0.61 6.62 19.53
N THR A 45 -0.07 6.04 18.53
CA THR A 45 -1.39 6.53 18.09
C THR A 45 -2.52 5.77 18.78
N ALA A 46 -3.61 6.46 19.09
CA ALA A 46 -4.85 5.84 19.56
C ALA A 46 -5.54 5.04 18.44
N ASP A 47 -5.42 5.50 17.19
CA ASP A 47 -5.93 4.77 16.02
C ASP A 47 -5.13 3.49 15.78
N LYS A 48 -5.82 2.35 15.91
CA LYS A 48 -5.30 0.99 15.69
C LYS A 48 -6.15 0.26 14.67
N GLY A 49 -5.53 -0.69 13.98
CA GLY A 49 -6.21 -1.59 13.06
C GLY A 49 -5.36 -2.81 12.81
N ASP A 50 -5.88 -3.73 12.02
CA ASP A 50 -5.12 -4.86 11.50
C ASP A 50 -5.59 -5.11 10.06
N TYR A 51 -5.01 -4.34 9.13
CA TYR A 51 -5.41 -4.37 7.73
C TYR A 51 -4.24 -4.74 6.83
N VAL A 52 -4.51 -5.61 5.87
CA VAL A 52 -3.67 -5.78 4.68
C VAL A 52 -4.40 -5.15 3.51
N VAL A 53 -3.82 -4.10 2.94
CA VAL A 53 -4.39 -3.37 1.80
C VAL A 53 -3.54 -3.64 0.57
N ALA A 54 -4.15 -4.15 -0.50
CA ALA A 54 -3.49 -4.44 -1.76
C ALA A 54 -4.07 -3.58 -2.90
N TYR A 55 -3.18 -2.94 -3.66
CA TYR A 55 -3.53 -2.14 -4.82
C TYR A 55 -3.03 -2.82 -6.10
N ALA A 56 -3.86 -2.78 -7.14
CA ALA A 56 -3.49 -3.19 -8.49
C ALA A 56 -4.27 -2.34 -9.49
N LEU A 57 -3.76 -2.25 -10.72
CA LEU A 57 -4.49 -1.61 -11.79
C LEU A 57 -5.83 -2.34 -12.06
N PRO A 58 -6.88 -1.61 -12.48
CA PRO A 58 -8.14 -2.23 -12.90
C PRO A 58 -7.91 -3.31 -13.96
N LYS A 59 -8.74 -4.36 -13.94
CA LYS A 59 -8.80 -5.31 -15.06
C LYS A 59 -9.38 -4.57 -16.27
N LYS A 60 -8.83 -4.86 -17.45
CA LYS A 60 -9.46 -4.45 -18.72
C LYS A 60 -10.69 -5.31 -18.97
#